data_AF-A0A1X9YPY4-F1
#
_entry.id   AF-A0A1X9YPY4-F1
#
_cell.length_a   1.000
_cell.length_b   1.000
_cell.length_c   1.000
_cell.angle_alpha   90.00
_cell.angle_beta   90.00
_cell.angle_gamma   90.00
#
_symmetry.space_group_name_H-M   'P 1'
#
loop_
_entity.id
_entity.type
_entity.pdbx_description
1 polymer ?
#
loop_
_entity_poly.entity_id
_entity_poly.type
_entity_poly.pdbx_seq_one_letter_code
_entity_poly.pdbx_strand_id
1 'polypeptide(L)'
;MTDIIHGREEILALLRSLKADRQPAFGIMTPQHMVEHLAFTVRFSNGKLPQQLYYREEKAQKFKQYTIYSDREMVPGFRAPMLTEALSPLAHADLPEAIEALGRELEAFDSFFLLHPDEKPVNPTMGALTYQEWVTFHNKHFRHHLRQYNLA
;
A
#
# COMPACT_ATOMS: atom_id res chain seq x y z
N MET A 1 5.56 1.35 -17.16
CA MET A 1 5.89 1.26 -15.72
C MET A 1 4.62 0.79 -15.06
N THR A 2 4.62 -0.35 -14.38
CA THR A 2 3.42 -0.90 -13.78
C THR A 2 2.97 0.01 -12.63
N ASP A 3 1.83 0.68 -12.79
CA ASP A 3 1.25 1.59 -11.82
C ASP A 3 -0.17 1.14 -11.44
N ILE A 4 -0.68 1.55 -10.27
CA ILE A 4 -1.97 1.08 -9.75
C ILE A 4 -3.20 1.57 -10.53
N ILE A 5 -3.01 2.49 -11.49
CA ILE A 5 -4.06 3.06 -12.35
C ILE A 5 -4.11 2.33 -13.70
N HIS A 6 -3.01 2.33 -14.45
CA HIS A 6 -2.94 1.76 -15.80
C HIS A 6 -2.39 0.34 -15.84
N GLY A 7 -1.55 -0.03 -14.87
CA GLY A 7 -0.91 -1.35 -14.76
C GLY A 7 -1.58 -2.30 -13.77
N ARG A 8 -2.77 -1.95 -13.25
CA ARG A 8 -3.44 -2.71 -12.18
C ARG A 8 -3.61 -4.19 -12.50
N GLU A 9 -4.07 -4.53 -13.69
CA GLU A 9 -4.27 -5.93 -14.08
C GLU A 9 -2.97 -6.72 -14.11
N GLU A 10 -1.85 -6.10 -14.51
CA GLU A 10 -0.53 -6.72 -14.47
C GLU A 10 -0.09 -6.95 -13.01
N ILE A 11 -0.31 -6.00 -12.10
CA ILE A 11 -0.06 -6.17 -10.67
C ILE A 11 -0.86 -7.34 -10.12
N LEU A 12 -2.17 -7.38 -10.37
CA LEU A 12 -3.03 -8.45 -9.88
C LEU A 12 -2.65 -9.81 -10.47
N ALA A 13 -2.26 -9.87 -11.74
CA ALA A 13 -1.75 -11.09 -12.37
C ALA A 13 -0.45 -11.58 -11.71
N LEU A 14 0.49 -10.68 -11.41
CA LEU A 14 1.72 -11.02 -10.68
C LEU A 14 1.40 -11.57 -9.29
N LEU A 15 0.46 -10.95 -8.56
CA LEU A 15 0.03 -11.43 -7.25
C LEU A 15 -0.65 -12.80 -7.33
N ARG A 16 -1.51 -13.04 -8.33
CA ARG A 16 -2.16 -14.34 -8.58
C ARG A 16 -1.15 -15.46 -8.92
N SER A 17 0.05 -15.12 -9.40
CA SER A 17 1.12 -16.10 -9.65
C SER A 17 1.86 -16.56 -8.38
N LEU A 18 1.64 -15.91 -7.23
CA LEU A 18 2.28 -16.29 -5.97
C LEU A 18 1.68 -17.60 -5.44
N LYS A 19 2.57 -18.52 -5.04
CA LYS A 19 2.19 -19.65 -4.19
C LYS A 19 2.09 -19.20 -2.74
N ALA A 20 1.10 -19.70 -2.00
CA ALA A 20 0.85 -19.33 -0.61
C ALA A 20 2.04 -19.62 0.33
N ASP A 21 2.91 -20.57 -0.02
CA ASP A 21 4.09 -21.00 0.74
C ASP A 21 5.40 -20.32 0.31
N ARG A 22 5.34 -19.40 -0.68
CA ARG A 22 6.53 -18.70 -1.18
C ARG A 22 7.19 -17.88 -0.07
N GLN A 23 8.48 -18.09 0.12
CA GLN A 23 9.26 -17.35 1.11
C GLN A 23 9.58 -15.94 0.60
N PRO A 24 9.45 -14.90 1.45
CA PRO A 24 9.84 -13.54 1.08
C PRO A 24 11.36 -13.40 1.02
N ALA A 25 11.85 -12.54 0.13
CA ALA A 25 13.26 -12.13 0.06
C ALA A 25 13.68 -11.28 1.27
N PHE A 26 12.73 -10.57 1.88
CA PHE A 26 12.94 -9.80 3.12
C PHE A 26 11.63 -9.63 3.90
N GLY A 27 11.73 -9.33 5.20
CA GLY A 27 10.58 -9.18 6.08
C GLY A 27 9.94 -10.53 6.44
N ILE A 28 8.79 -10.48 7.13
CA ILE A 28 8.14 -11.65 7.73
C ILE A 28 6.75 -11.95 7.16
N MET A 29 6.20 -11.07 6.31
CA MET A 29 4.87 -11.26 5.73
C MET A 29 4.88 -12.50 4.83
N THR A 30 3.89 -13.38 5.00
CA THR A 30 3.58 -14.39 3.99
C THR A 30 2.86 -13.71 2.80
N PRO A 31 2.72 -14.38 1.64
CA PRO A 31 2.05 -13.81 0.48
C PRO A 31 0.67 -13.23 0.81
N GLN A 32 -0.15 -13.93 1.61
CA GLN A 32 -1.46 -13.44 2.03
C GLN A 32 -1.35 -12.20 2.93
N HIS A 33 -0.47 -12.22 3.94
CA HIS A 33 -0.26 -11.05 4.81
C HIS A 33 0.18 -9.82 4.02
N MET A 34 1.03 -9.99 3.00
CA MET A 34 1.47 -8.89 2.15
C MET A 34 0.32 -8.30 1.33
N VAL A 35 -0.53 -9.15 0.73
CA VAL A 35 -1.70 -8.70 -0.04
C VAL A 35 -2.71 -7.99 0.87
N GLU A 36 -2.99 -8.56 2.04
CA GLU A 36 -3.88 -7.93 3.03
C GLU A 36 -3.32 -6.61 3.55
N HIS A 37 -2.00 -6.50 3.73
CA HIS A 37 -1.31 -5.27 4.11
C HIS A 37 -1.46 -4.17 3.03
N LEU A 38 -1.35 -4.53 1.75
CA LEU A 38 -1.61 -3.61 0.64
C LEU A 38 -3.07 -3.13 0.69
N ALA A 39 -4.03 -4.04 0.81
CA ALA A 39 -5.46 -3.70 0.85
C ALA A 39 -5.79 -2.80 2.04
N PHE A 40 -5.25 -3.12 3.21
CA PHE A 40 -5.36 -2.29 4.42
C PHE A 40 -4.84 -0.87 4.20
N THR A 41 -3.69 -0.72 3.54
CA THR A 41 -3.09 0.59 3.27
C THR A 41 -3.91 1.39 2.24
N VAL A 42 -4.49 0.74 1.23
CA VAL A 42 -5.38 1.38 0.26
C VAL A 42 -6.61 1.97 0.94
N ARG A 43 -7.13 1.31 1.99
CA ARG A 43 -8.28 1.80 2.77
C ARG A 43 -8.07 3.15 3.46
N PHE A 44 -6.81 3.53 3.72
CA PHE A 44 -6.48 4.85 4.25
C PHE A 44 -6.79 5.98 3.27
N SER A 45 -6.79 5.66 1.98
CA SER A 45 -6.90 6.61 0.88
C SER A 45 -8.26 6.58 0.17
N ASN A 46 -9.16 5.66 0.53
CA ASN A 46 -10.46 5.50 -0.15
C ASN A 46 -11.67 5.81 0.76
N GLY A 47 -11.44 6.51 1.87
CA GLY A 47 -12.48 6.94 2.81
C GLY A 47 -13.01 5.86 3.75
N LYS A 48 -12.68 4.57 3.54
CA LYS A 48 -13.17 3.47 4.39
C LYS A 48 -12.43 3.34 5.72
N LEU A 49 -11.20 3.82 5.81
CA LEU A 49 -10.41 3.77 7.03
C LEU A 49 -9.57 5.03 7.25
N PRO A 50 -10.22 6.19 7.51
CA PRO A 50 -9.52 7.45 7.75
C PRO A 50 -8.47 7.32 8.85
N GLN A 51 -7.33 7.97 8.65
CA GLN A 51 -6.20 7.93 9.59
C GLN A 51 -5.94 9.31 10.20
N GLN A 52 -5.15 9.31 11.27
CA GLN A 52 -4.55 10.51 11.83
C GLN A 52 -3.04 10.55 11.56
N LEU A 53 -2.44 11.73 11.64
CA LEU A 53 -0.99 11.88 11.53
C LEU A 53 -0.32 11.48 12.86
N TYR A 54 0.66 10.57 12.81
CA TYR A 54 1.39 10.10 14.00
C TYR A 54 2.73 10.80 14.23
N TYR A 55 3.25 11.50 13.24
CA TYR A 55 4.51 12.24 13.36
C TYR A 55 4.27 13.74 13.55
N ARG A 56 5.20 14.41 14.22
CA ARG A 56 5.26 15.88 14.20
C ARG A 56 5.37 16.34 12.74
N GLU A 57 4.75 17.47 12.42
CA GLU A 57 4.68 17.99 11.04
C GLU A 57 6.04 18.04 10.34
N GLU A 58 7.09 18.54 11.01
CA GLU A 58 8.44 18.61 10.45
C GLU A 58 8.97 17.23 9.99
N LYS A 59 8.75 16.19 10.80
CA LYS A 59 9.14 14.82 10.46
C LYS A 59 8.26 14.28 9.33
N ALA A 60 6.96 14.55 9.36
CA ALA A 60 6.04 14.12 8.31
C ALA A 60 6.40 14.73 6.95
N GLN A 61 6.77 16.02 6.91
CA GLN A 61 7.22 16.69 5.70
C GLN A 61 8.52 16.09 5.16
N LYS A 62 9.49 15.74 6.03
CA LYS A 62 10.71 15.03 5.61
C LYS A 62 10.40 13.68 4.98
N PHE A 63 9.47 12.92 5.55
CA PHE A 63 9.00 11.65 4.96
C PHE A 63 8.29 11.87 3.63
N LYS A 64 7.45 12.90 3.52
CA LYS A 64 6.76 13.26 2.27
C LYS A 64 7.75 13.62 1.17
N GLN A 65 8.75 14.45 1.47
CA GLN A 65 9.83 14.80 0.53
C GLN A 65 10.62 13.59 0.07
N TYR A 66 10.99 12.70 1.00
CA TYR A 66 11.72 11.48 0.67
C TYR A 66 10.90 10.52 -0.18
N THR A 67 9.67 10.23 0.23
CA THR A 67 8.86 9.17 -0.38
C THR A 67 8.14 9.63 -1.63
N ILE A 68 7.59 10.84 -1.67
CA ILE A 68 6.77 11.32 -2.79
C ILE A 68 7.60 12.05 -3.84
N TYR A 69 8.43 13.00 -3.43
CA TYR A 69 9.09 13.94 -4.34
C TYR A 69 10.57 13.62 -4.64
N SER A 70 10.95 12.35 -4.54
CA SER A 70 12.28 11.89 -4.95
C SER A 70 12.18 10.56 -5.70
N ASP A 71 13.23 10.15 -6.40
CA ASP A 71 13.27 8.84 -7.09
C ASP A 71 13.65 7.68 -6.15
N ARG A 72 13.70 7.93 -4.84
CA ARG A 72 14.13 6.92 -3.88
C ARG A 72 13.09 5.82 -3.70
N GLU A 73 13.62 4.62 -3.56
CA GLU A 73 12.89 3.40 -3.21
C GLU A 73 12.54 3.34 -1.74
N MET A 74 11.43 2.67 -1.43
CA MET A 74 11.16 2.27 -0.05
C MET A 74 12.13 1.16 0.34
N VAL A 75 12.85 1.38 1.43
CA VAL A 75 13.84 0.43 1.94
C VAL A 75 13.19 -0.62 2.86
N PRO A 76 13.65 -1.88 2.85
CA PRO A 76 13.22 -2.88 3.82
C PRO A 76 13.45 -2.43 5.27
N GLY A 77 12.59 -2.90 6.18
CA GLY A 77 12.72 -2.64 7.61
C GLY A 77 12.07 -1.34 8.09
N PHE A 78 11.51 -0.52 7.21
CA PHE A 78 10.64 0.57 7.63
C PHE A 78 9.39 0.02 8.32
N ARG A 79 9.07 0.55 9.51
CA ARG A 79 7.86 0.21 10.26
C ARG A 79 7.06 1.48 10.51
N ALA A 80 5.81 1.47 10.07
CA ALA A 80 4.90 2.57 10.33
C ALA A 80 4.48 2.58 11.82
N PRO A 81 4.28 3.75 12.44
CA PRO A 81 4.12 3.89 13.89
C PRO A 81 2.87 3.23 14.48
N MET A 82 1.88 2.90 13.64
CA MET A 82 0.64 2.23 14.04
C MET A 82 0.73 0.70 14.01
N LEU A 83 1.83 0.12 13.54
CA LEU A 83 1.99 -1.33 13.40
C LEU A 83 2.81 -1.91 14.56
N THR A 84 2.42 -3.10 15.01
CA THR A 84 3.17 -3.89 16.01
C THR A 84 4.25 -4.75 15.34
N GLU A 85 5.10 -5.40 16.13
CA GLU A 85 6.15 -6.30 15.60
C GLU A 85 5.60 -7.63 15.07
N ALA A 86 4.39 -8.01 15.50
CA ALA A 86 3.77 -9.27 15.11
C ALA A 86 3.01 -9.13 13.78
N LEU A 87 2.88 -10.24 13.07
CA LEU A 87 1.94 -10.31 11.95
C LEU A 87 0.52 -10.07 12.45
N SER A 88 -0.23 -9.25 11.71
CA SER A 88 -1.65 -9.06 11.98
C SER A 88 -2.40 -10.37 11.68
N PRO A 89 -3.46 -10.70 12.43
CA PRO A 89 -4.34 -11.80 12.07
C PRO A 89 -4.86 -11.64 10.65
N LEU A 90 -4.85 -12.72 9.87
CA LEU A 90 -5.41 -12.75 8.53
C LEU A 90 -6.93 -12.55 8.60
N ALA A 91 -7.44 -11.67 7.76
CA ALA A 91 -8.86 -11.36 7.66
C ALA A 91 -9.60 -12.24 6.64
N HIS A 92 -8.88 -12.80 5.66
CA HIS A 92 -9.44 -13.64 4.60
C HIS A 92 -9.08 -15.11 4.79
N ALA A 93 -9.87 -16.01 4.17
CA ALA A 93 -9.65 -17.45 4.30
C ALA A 93 -8.37 -17.90 3.58
N ASP A 94 -8.05 -17.27 2.44
CA ASP A 94 -6.90 -17.62 1.61
C ASP A 94 -6.35 -16.44 0.78
N LEU A 95 -5.24 -16.70 0.09
CA LEU A 95 -4.56 -15.73 -0.79
C LEU A 95 -5.45 -15.27 -1.96
N PRO A 96 -6.13 -16.15 -2.72
CA PRO A 96 -7.08 -15.73 -3.75
C PRO A 96 -8.14 -14.73 -3.23
N GLU A 97 -8.78 -15.01 -2.10
CA GLU A 97 -9.79 -14.12 -1.52
C GLU A 97 -9.19 -12.76 -1.13
N ALA A 98 -7.99 -12.75 -0.56
CA ALA A 98 -7.26 -11.51 -0.23
C ALA A 98 -6.93 -10.68 -1.49
N ILE A 99 -6.57 -11.33 -2.61
CA ILE A 99 -6.28 -10.63 -3.88
C ILE A 99 -7.56 -9.99 -4.44
N GLU A 100 -8.69 -10.71 -4.40
CA GLU A 100 -9.97 -10.16 -4.84
C GLU A 100 -10.42 -9.00 -3.94
N ALA A 101 -10.15 -9.07 -2.62
CA ALA A 101 -10.39 -7.96 -1.71
C ALA A 101 -9.52 -6.74 -2.04
N LEU A 102 -8.23 -6.93 -2.32
CA LEU A 102 -7.34 -5.86 -2.77
C LEU A 102 -7.86 -5.17 -4.04
N GLY A 103 -8.34 -5.94 -5.03
CA GLY A 103 -8.95 -5.41 -6.25
C GLY A 103 -10.13 -4.46 -5.94
N ARG A 104 -11.06 -4.90 -5.07
CA ARG A 104 -12.20 -4.07 -4.64
C ARG A 104 -11.77 -2.80 -3.89
N GLU A 105 -10.68 -2.85 -3.13
CA GLU A 105 -10.17 -1.66 -2.43
C GLU A 105 -9.55 -0.64 -3.39
N LEU A 106 -8.91 -1.11 -4.48
CA LEU A 106 -8.38 -0.25 -5.54
C LEU A 106 -9.51 0.39 -6.37
N GLU A 107 -10.58 -0.34 -6.68
CA GLU A 107 -11.78 0.23 -7.33
C GLU A 107 -12.45 1.29 -6.44
N ALA A 108 -12.50 1.04 -5.13
CA ALA A 108 -13.01 2.02 -4.17
C ALA A 108 -12.12 3.27 -4.08
N PHE A 109 -10.80 3.12 -4.22
CA PHE A 109 -9.87 4.26 -4.30
C PHE A 109 -10.17 5.15 -5.52
N ASP A 110 -10.34 4.55 -6.70
CA ASP A 110 -10.70 5.32 -7.91
C ASP A 110 -12.04 6.04 -7.73
N SER A 111 -13.05 5.32 -7.22
CA SER A 111 -14.39 5.85 -6.99
C SER A 111 -14.39 7.01 -5.99
N PHE A 112 -13.58 6.90 -4.92
CA PHE A 112 -13.46 7.93 -3.90
C PHE A 112 -12.94 9.25 -4.50
N PHE A 113 -11.85 9.21 -5.27
CA PHE A 113 -11.28 10.42 -5.86
C PHE A 113 -12.05 10.93 -7.09
N LEU A 114 -12.83 10.08 -7.75
CA LEU A 114 -13.78 10.52 -8.77
C LEU A 114 -14.91 11.36 -8.17
N LEU A 115 -15.44 10.95 -7.01
CA LEU A 115 -16.52 11.65 -6.31
C LEU A 115 -16.02 12.84 -5.48
N HIS A 116 -14.77 12.76 -5.00
CA HIS A 116 -14.18 13.73 -4.08
C HIS A 116 -12.78 14.17 -4.55
N PRO A 117 -12.66 14.89 -5.69
CA PRO A 117 -11.37 15.18 -6.33
C PRO A 117 -10.43 16.06 -5.50
N ASP A 118 -10.98 16.90 -4.61
CA ASP A 118 -10.22 17.83 -3.77
C ASP A 118 -9.87 17.28 -2.38
N GLU A 119 -10.38 16.08 -2.04
CA GLU A 119 -10.11 15.45 -0.76
C GLU A 119 -8.63 15.10 -0.60
N LYS A 120 -8.15 15.17 0.64
CA LYS A 120 -6.76 14.85 0.98
C LYS A 120 -6.68 13.88 2.15
N PRO A 121 -7.08 12.60 1.97
CA PRO A 121 -7.01 11.61 3.03
C PRO A 121 -5.62 11.55 3.64
N VAL A 122 -5.58 11.44 4.98
CA VAL A 122 -4.34 11.50 5.74
C VAL A 122 -3.59 10.18 5.62
N ASN A 123 -2.31 10.28 5.25
CA ASN A 123 -1.35 9.21 5.44
C ASN A 123 -0.76 9.28 6.86
N PRO A 124 -0.68 8.16 7.62
CA PRO A 124 -0.20 8.15 9.01
C PRO A 124 1.18 8.75 9.25
N THR A 125 2.05 8.76 8.24
CA THR A 125 3.46 9.21 8.36
C THR A 125 3.78 10.48 7.59
N MET A 126 2.91 10.90 6.66
CA MET A 126 3.16 12.02 5.75
C MET A 126 2.07 13.11 5.79
N GLY A 127 0.98 12.89 6.50
CA GLY A 127 -0.12 13.85 6.64
C GLY A 127 -1.07 13.82 5.45
N ALA A 128 -1.76 14.93 5.19
CA ALA A 128 -2.71 15.05 4.09
C ALA A 128 -2.01 14.88 2.72
N LEU A 129 -2.51 13.94 1.92
CA LEU A 129 -1.99 13.66 0.59
C LEU A 129 -3.07 13.89 -0.48
N THR A 130 -2.71 14.54 -1.58
CA THR A 130 -3.59 14.65 -2.77
C THR A 130 -3.71 13.30 -3.49
N TYR A 131 -4.64 13.21 -4.44
CA TYR A 131 -4.77 12.05 -5.32
C TYR A 131 -3.43 11.62 -5.95
N GLN A 132 -2.71 12.57 -6.58
CA GLN A 132 -1.44 12.27 -7.25
C GLN A 132 -0.36 11.78 -6.27
N GLU A 133 -0.36 12.30 -5.04
CA GLU A 133 0.59 11.90 -4.01
C GLU A 133 0.26 10.50 -3.48
N TRP A 134 -1.02 10.17 -3.32
CA TRP A 134 -1.46 8.81 -2.99
C TRP A 134 -1.13 7.81 -4.09
N VAL A 135 -1.34 8.16 -5.36
CA VAL A 135 -0.93 7.33 -6.51
C VAL A 135 0.58 7.09 -6.47
N THR A 136 1.38 8.14 -6.27
CA THR A 136 2.85 8.02 -6.16
C THR A 136 3.25 7.11 -4.99
N PHE A 137 2.63 7.28 -3.83
CA PHE A 137 2.89 6.45 -2.65
C PHE A 137 2.56 4.98 -2.93
N HIS A 138 1.36 4.69 -3.43
CA HIS A 138 0.91 3.34 -3.71
C HIS A 138 1.80 2.66 -4.74
N ASN A 139 2.18 3.34 -5.83
CA ASN A 139 3.10 2.78 -6.81
C ASN A 139 4.43 2.35 -6.20
N LYS A 140 5.01 3.16 -5.31
CA LYS A 140 6.25 2.82 -4.60
C LYS A 140 6.03 1.70 -3.58
N HIS A 141 4.92 1.73 -2.87
CA HIS A 141 4.58 0.76 -1.84
C HIS A 141 4.31 -0.63 -2.43
N PHE A 142 3.53 -0.71 -3.50
CA PHE A 142 3.29 -1.94 -4.24
C PHE A 142 4.58 -2.49 -4.82
N ARG A 143 5.40 -1.66 -5.48
CA ARG A 143 6.68 -2.10 -6.02
C ARG A 143 7.64 -2.64 -4.96
N HIS A 144 7.66 -2.02 -3.78
CA HIS A 144 8.41 -2.55 -2.64
C HIS A 144 7.96 -3.97 -2.28
N HIS A 145 6.66 -4.22 -2.20
CA HIS A 145 6.12 -5.54 -1.87
C HIS A 145 6.17 -6.56 -3.02
N LEU A 146 6.17 -6.12 -4.28
CA LEU A 146 6.46 -7.00 -5.41
C LEU A 146 7.93 -7.46 -5.38
N ARG A 147 8.86 -6.55 -5.08
CA ARG A 147 10.28 -6.88 -4.85
C ARG A 147 10.51 -7.81 -3.68
N GLN A 148 9.66 -7.73 -2.65
CA GLN A 148 9.68 -8.67 -1.53
C GLN A 148 9.58 -10.13 -2.00
N TYR A 149 9.00 -10.39 -3.16
CA TYR A 149 8.89 -11.73 -3.74
C TYR A 149 9.61 -11.88 -5.09
N ASN A 150 10.50 -10.95 -5.45
CA ASN A 150 11.20 -10.94 -6.74
C ASN A 150 10.24 -10.95 -7.94
N LEU A 151 9.16 -10.18 -7.88
CA LEU A 151 8.19 -10.02 -8.98
C LEU A 151 8.43 -8.74 -9.82
N ALA A 152 9.27 -7.82 -9.32
CA ALA A 152 9.63 -6.54 -9.95
C ALA A 152 11.01 -6.05 -9.44
#